data_AF-A0A376NTP2-F1
#
_entry.id   AF-A0A376NTP2-F1
#
_cell.length_a   1.000
_cell.length_b   1.000
_cell.length_c   1.000
_cell.angle_alpha   90.00
_cell.angle_beta   90.00
_cell.angle_gamma   90.00
#
_symmetry.space_group_name_H-M   'P 1'
#
loop_
_entity.id
_entity.type
_entity.pdbx_description
1 polymer ?
#
loop_
_entity_poly.entity_id
_entity_poly.type
_entity_poly.pdbx_seq_one_letter_code
_entity_poly.pdbx_strand_id
1 'polypeptide(L)'
;MPFLEAIRQMAVEIGREHTLFMHLTLVPYMAASGEVKTKPTQHSVKELLSIGIQPDILICRSDRAVPANERAKIALFCNVPEKAVISLKDVDSIYKIPGLLNLRAGRLYL
;
A
#
# COMPACT_ATOMS: atom_id res chain seq x y z
N MET A 1 5.82 -18.11 5.82
CA MET A 1 7.10 -17.45 6.05
C MET A 1 8.19 -17.69 4.99
N PRO A 2 8.37 -18.85 4.33
CA PRO A 2 9.56 -19.07 3.50
C PRO A 2 9.68 -18.09 2.32
N PHE A 3 8.58 -17.75 1.64
CA PHE A 3 8.61 -16.80 0.52
C PHE A 3 8.96 -15.37 0.94
N LEU A 4 8.45 -14.91 2.09
CA LEU A 4 8.74 -13.56 2.57
C LEU A 4 10.20 -13.43 3.01
N GLU A 5 10.75 -14.48 3.63
CA GLU A 5 12.17 -14.51 3.96
C GLU A 5 13.05 -14.57 2.71
N ALA A 6 12.66 -15.34 1.69
CA ALA A 6 13.38 -15.40 0.42
C ALA A 6 13.45 -14.04 -0.28
N ILE A 7 12.33 -13.31 -0.40
CA ILE A 7 12.35 -11.97 -1.03
C ILE A 7 13.12 -10.95 -0.18
N ARG A 8 13.12 -11.10 1.15
CA ARG A 8 13.87 -10.24 2.05
C ARG A 8 15.38 -10.45 1.88
N GLN A 9 15.83 -11.70 1.78
CA GLN A 9 17.22 -12.04 1.50
C GLN A 9 17.64 -11.55 0.11
N MET A 10 16.80 -11.78 -0.91
CA MET A 10 17.04 -11.28 -2.26
C MET A 10 17.23 -9.76 -2.31
N ALA A 11 16.43 -8.98 -1.56
CA ALA A 11 16.60 -7.53 -1.48
C ALA A 11 17.91 -7.09 -0.79
N VAL A 12 18.45 -7.90 0.12
CA VAL A 12 19.78 -7.67 0.72
C VAL A 12 20.89 -7.98 -0.27
N GLU A 13 20.77 -9.07 -1.04
CA GLU A 13 21.78 -9.51 -2.00
C GLU A 13 21.88 -8.59 -3.23
N ILE A 14 20.74 -8.15 -3.77
CA ILE A 14 20.69 -7.36 -5.02
C ILE A 14 20.76 -5.86 -4.74
N GLY A 15 20.39 -5.41 -3.53
CA GLY A 15 20.37 -3.99 -3.17
C GLY A 15 18.98 -3.35 -3.32
N ARG A 16 18.78 -2.22 -2.62
CA ARG A 16 17.50 -1.48 -2.55
C ARG A 16 17.21 -0.67 -3.81
N GLU A 17 18.24 -0.29 -4.53
CA GLU A 17 18.17 0.41 -5.82
C GLU A 17 17.62 -0.49 -6.95
N HIS A 18 17.64 -1.81 -6.74
CA HIS A 18 17.20 -2.82 -7.69
C HIS A 18 15.99 -3.63 -7.19
N THR A 19 15.46 -3.31 -6.01
CA THR A 19 14.33 -4.02 -5.41
C THR A 19 13.29 -3.05 -4.86
N LEU A 20 12.02 -3.47 -4.87
CA LEU A 20 10.91 -2.69 -4.33
C LEU A 20 9.86 -3.61 -3.72
N PHE A 21 9.38 -3.26 -2.53
CA PHE A 21 8.28 -3.93 -1.85
C PHE A 21 6.99 -3.13 -2.02
N MET A 22 6.05 -3.72 -2.76
CA MET A 22 4.69 -3.20 -2.90
C MET A 22 3.73 -4.04 -2.06
N HIS A 23 3.05 -3.41 -1.11
CA HIS A 23 2.09 -4.09 -0.24
C HIS A 23 0.65 -3.72 -0.59
N LEU A 24 -0.16 -4.74 -0.89
CA LEU A 24 -1.58 -4.59 -1.19
C LEU A 24 -2.41 -4.86 0.07
N THR A 25 -3.30 -3.94 0.41
CA THR A 25 -4.08 -4.01 1.65
C THR A 25 -5.52 -3.53 1.42
N LEU A 26 -6.46 -4.06 2.20
CA LEU A 26 -7.86 -3.65 2.18
C LEU A 26 -8.11 -2.54 3.21
N VAL A 27 -8.72 -1.45 2.75
CA VAL A 27 -9.23 -0.35 3.58
C VAL A 27 -10.76 -0.41 3.55
N PRO A 28 -11.37 -1.14 4.50
CA PRO A 28 -12.82 -1.35 4.50
C PRO A 28 -13.58 -0.09 4.92
N TYR A 29 -14.76 0.10 4.33
CA TYR A 29 -15.73 1.10 4.76
C TYR A 29 -16.74 0.47 5.72
N MET A 30 -16.95 1.09 6.89
CA MET A 30 -17.93 0.65 7.87
C MET A 30 -19.19 1.50 7.77
N ALA A 31 -20.25 0.93 7.21
CA ALA A 31 -21.53 1.64 7.01
C ALA A 31 -22.12 2.18 8.31
N ALA A 32 -22.00 1.43 9.41
CA ALA A 32 -22.52 1.83 10.72
C ALA A 32 -21.89 3.11 11.28
N SER A 33 -20.63 3.41 10.94
CA SER A 33 -19.93 4.61 11.41
C SER A 33 -19.71 5.66 10.32
N GLY A 34 -20.05 5.36 9.06
CA GLY A 34 -19.85 6.28 7.94
C GLY A 34 -18.38 6.51 7.53
N GLU A 35 -17.46 5.64 7.93
CA GLU A 35 -16.02 5.89 7.81
C GLU A 35 -15.25 4.69 7.28
N VAL A 36 -14.13 4.96 6.61
CA VAL A 36 -13.12 3.95 6.30
C VAL A 36 -12.29 3.63 7.53
N LYS A 37 -11.83 2.38 7.66
CA LYS A 37 -10.98 1.94 8.77
C LYS A 37 -9.59 1.61 8.26
N THR A 38 -8.61 2.38 8.74
CA THR A 38 -7.20 2.29 8.35
C THR A 38 -6.38 1.34 9.23
N LYS A 39 -6.93 0.93 10.38
CA LYS A 39 -6.27 0.03 11.35
C LYS A 39 -5.86 -1.34 10.78
N PRO A 40 -6.68 -2.03 9.94
CA PRO A 40 -6.25 -3.29 9.33
C PRO A 40 -4.99 -3.14 8.47
N THR A 41 -4.89 -2.05 7.70
CA THR A 41 -3.69 -1.72 6.93
C THR A 41 -2.48 -1.51 7.84
N GLN A 42 -2.62 -0.74 8.91
CA GLN A 42 -1.54 -0.49 9.87
C GLN A 42 -1.04 -1.78 10.52
N HIS A 43 -1.95 -2.67 10.92
CA HIS A 43 -1.60 -3.97 11.49
C HIS A 43 -0.84 -4.84 10.49
N SER A 44 -1.32 -4.90 9.24
CA SER A 44 -0.67 -5.70 8.20
C SER A 44 0.73 -5.17 7.86
N VAL A 45 0.94 -3.86 7.84
CA VAL A 45 2.29 -3.29 7.70
C VAL A 45 3.17 -3.63 8.90
N LYS A 46 2.63 -3.57 10.12
CA LYS A 46 3.37 -3.96 11.33
C LYS A 46 3.85 -5.42 11.28
N GLU A 47 3.04 -6.33 10.71
CA GLU A 47 3.44 -7.73 10.51
C GLU A 47 4.60 -7.85 9.50
N LEU A 48 4.56 -7.12 8.38
CA LEU A 48 5.69 -7.06 7.44
C LEU A 48 6.97 -6.51 8.08
N LEU A 49 6.83 -5.45 8.88
CA LEU A 49 7.96 -4.87 9.60
C LEU A 49 8.55 -5.83 10.63
N SER A 50 7.72 -6.65 11.30
CA SER A 50 8.20 -7.64 12.27
C SER A 50 9.10 -8.72 11.66
N ILE A 51 9.01 -8.91 10.34
CA ILE A 51 9.86 -9.84 9.59
C ILE A 51 10.94 -9.10 8.78
N GLY A 52 11.15 -7.80 9.01
CA GLY A 52 12.21 -7.00 8.38
C GLY A 52 11.89 -6.48 6.99
N ILE A 53 10.62 -6.44 6.57
CA ILE A 53 10.19 -5.90 5.28
C ILE A 53 9.52 -4.54 5.49
N GLN A 54 10.19 -3.46 5.08
CA GLN A 54 9.60 -2.13 4.98
C GLN A 54 8.98 -1.98 3.58
N PRO A 55 7.66 -1.79 3.46
CA PRO A 55 7.03 -1.52 2.17
C PRO A 55 7.48 -0.14 1.66
N ASP A 56 7.75 -0.06 0.37
CA ASP A 56 8.04 1.18 -0.34
C ASP A 56 6.75 1.82 -0.87
N ILE A 57 5.78 1.00 -1.26
CA ILE A 57 4.47 1.41 -1.80
C ILE A 57 3.35 0.66 -1.08
N LEU A 58 2.29 1.38 -0.70
CA LEU A 58 1.04 0.81 -0.21
C LEU A 58 -0.08 0.98 -1.23
N ILE A 59 -0.65 -0.12 -1.70
CA ILE A 59 -1.85 -0.11 -2.53
C ILE A 59 -3.06 -0.37 -1.63
N CYS A 60 -3.82 0.69 -1.35
CA CYS A 60 -5.01 0.65 -0.52
C CYS A 60 -6.26 0.37 -1.37
N ARG A 61 -6.67 -0.90 -1.43
CA ARG A 61 -7.92 -1.34 -2.05
C ARG A 61 -9.11 -0.93 -1.21
N SER A 62 -10.15 -0.44 -1.84
CA SER A 62 -11.40 -0.08 -1.18
C SER A 62 -12.54 -0.03 -2.19
N ASP A 63 -13.79 -0.13 -1.74
CA ASP A 63 -14.97 0.03 -2.60
C ASP A 63 -15.14 1.49 -3.08
N ARG A 64 -14.45 2.43 -2.42
CA ARG A 64 -14.49 3.87 -2.70
C ARG A 64 -13.10 4.50 -2.65
N ALA A 65 -13.01 5.77 -2.99
CA ALA A 65 -11.75 6.51 -2.83
C ALA A 65 -11.42 6.64 -1.33
N VAL A 66 -10.18 6.35 -0.95
CA VAL A 66 -9.70 6.57 0.42
C VAL A 66 -9.48 8.08 0.59
N PRO A 67 -10.13 8.72 1.58
CA PRO A 67 -9.99 10.16 1.81
C PRO A 67 -8.53 10.57 2.06
N ALA A 68 -8.17 11.80 1.67
CA ALA A 68 -6.80 12.31 1.82
C ALA A 68 -6.31 12.24 3.28
N ASN A 69 -7.14 12.64 4.24
CA ASN A 69 -6.79 12.57 5.67
C ASN A 69 -6.49 11.14 6.14
N GLU A 70 -7.21 10.15 5.63
CA GLU A 70 -6.98 8.74 5.99
C GLU A 70 -5.73 8.18 5.31
N ARG A 71 -5.43 8.62 4.08
CA ARG A 71 -4.15 8.32 3.41
C ARG A 71 -2.96 8.92 4.16
N ALA A 72 -3.07 10.16 4.62
CA ALA A 72 -2.03 10.83 5.40
C ALA A 72 -1.79 10.12 6.75
N LYS A 73 -2.87 9.65 7.41
CA LYS A 73 -2.74 8.81 8.61
C LYS A 73 -2.03 7.48 8.30
N ILE A 74 -2.43 6.79 7.24
CA ILE A 74 -1.75 5.54 6.82
C ILE A 74 -0.26 5.80 6.60
N ALA A 75 0.09 6.85 5.85
CA ALA A 75 1.47 7.25 5.59
C ALA A 75 2.27 7.46 6.87
N LEU A 76 1.72 8.25 7.80
CA LEU A 76 2.33 8.54 9.10
C LEU A 76 2.54 7.26 9.94
N PHE A 77 1.52 6.42 10.09
CA PHE A 77 1.60 5.22 10.94
C PHE A 77 2.43 4.09 10.32
N CYS A 78 2.51 4.03 9.00
CA CYS A 78 3.25 3.00 8.27
C CYS A 78 4.67 3.43 7.89
N ASN A 79 5.06 4.66 8.24
CA ASN A 79 6.35 5.27 7.90
C ASN A 79 6.68 5.18 6.40
N VAL A 80 5.70 5.55 5.56
CA VAL A 80 5.88 5.64 4.10
C VAL A 80 5.51 7.04 3.62
N PRO A 81 6.13 7.57 2.56
CA PRO A 81 5.74 8.86 2.00
C PRO A 81 4.25 8.85 1.60
N GLU A 82 3.51 9.94 1.85
CA GLU A 82 2.07 10.00 1.52
C GLU A 82 1.80 9.76 0.04
N LYS A 83 2.72 10.21 -0.83
CA LYS A 83 2.66 9.94 -2.27
C LYS A 83 2.66 8.44 -2.58
N ALA A 84 3.33 7.62 -1.77
CA ALA A 84 3.44 6.17 -1.94
C ALA A 84 2.23 5.40 -1.37
N VAL A 85 1.25 6.09 -0.76
CA VAL A 85 -0.04 5.52 -0.35
C VAL A 85 -1.07 5.73 -1.46
N ILE A 86 -1.23 4.70 -2.29
CA ILE A 86 -2.05 4.73 -3.49
C ILE A 86 -3.47 4.22 -3.16
N SER A 87 -4.46 5.11 -3.26
CA SER A 87 -5.87 4.70 -3.20
C SER A 87 -6.30 4.07 -4.51
N LEU A 88 -6.71 2.80 -4.44
CA LEU A 88 -7.18 2.01 -5.58
C LEU A 88 -8.60 1.53 -5.33
N LYS A 89 -9.57 2.35 -5.77
CA LYS A 89 -11.00 2.00 -5.68
C LYS A 89 -11.34 0.82 -6.59
N ASP A 90 -12.39 0.09 -6.24
CA ASP A 90 -12.97 -0.93 -7.11
C ASP A 90 -13.45 -0.33 -8.44
N VAL A 91 -13.36 -1.15 -9.48
CA VAL A 91 -13.74 -0.82 -10.85
C VAL A 91 -14.51 -1.98 -11.46
N ASP A 92 -15.38 -1.64 -12.40
CA ASP A 92 -16.22 -2.54 -13.21
C ASP A 92 -15.42 -3.33 -14.27
N SER A 93 -14.16 -2.96 -14.54
CA SER A 93 -13.32 -3.68 -15.50
C SER A 93 -11.85 -3.65 -15.09
N ILE A 94 -11.19 -4.80 -15.16
CA ILE A 94 -9.75 -4.96 -14.86
C ILE A 94 -8.87 -4.07 -15.75
N TYR A 95 -9.31 -3.75 -16.97
CA TYR A 95 -8.55 -2.91 -17.91
C TYR A 95 -8.44 -1.45 -17.47
N LYS A 96 -9.23 -1.01 -16.48
CA LYS A 96 -9.13 0.34 -15.91
C LYS A 96 -8.01 0.45 -14.87
N ILE A 97 -7.54 -0.66 -14.31
CA ILE A 97 -6.52 -0.67 -13.25
C ILE A 97 -5.18 -0.06 -13.71
N PRO A 98 -4.61 -0.43 -14.88
CA PRO A 98 -3.36 0.18 -15.34
C PRO A 98 -3.44 1.70 -15.47
N GLY A 99 -4.55 2.23 -16.02
CA GLY A 99 -4.77 3.67 -16.13
C GLY A 99 -4.85 4.36 -14.76
N LEU A 100 -5.55 3.76 -13.80
CA LEU A 100 -5.67 4.28 -12.43
C LEU A 100 -4.35 4.28 -11.66
N LEU A 101 -3.49 3.29 -11.92
CA LEU A 101 -2.15 3.23 -11.35
C LEU A 101 -1.22 4.22 -12.03
N ASN A 102 -1.24 4.34 -13.36
CA ASN A 102 -0.38 5.27 -14.09
C ASN A 102 -0.62 6.74 -13.67
N LEU A 103 -1.88 7.15 -13.55
CA LEU A 103 -2.25 8.50 -13.09
C LEU A 103 -1.74 8.84 -11.68
N ARG A 104 -1.50 7.82 -10.84
CA ARG A 104 -1.06 7.98 -9.45
C ARG A 104 0.44 7.74 -9.27
N ALA A 105 1.04 6.83 -10.05
CA ALA A 105 2.45 6.48 -10.00
C ALA A 105 3.33 7.40 -10.86
N GLY A 106 2.79 7.97 -11.94
CA GLY A 106 3.52 8.92 -12.80
C GLY A 106 3.95 10.20 -12.08
N ARG A 107 3.46 10.45 -10.87
CA ARG A 107 3.86 11.58 -10.00
C ARG A 107 4.88 11.19 -8.92
N LEU A 108 5.26 9.91 -8.84
CA LEU A 108 6.15 9.38 -7.80
C LEU A 108 7.63 9.42 -8.21
N TYR A 109 7.90 9.27 -9.52
CA TYR A 109 9.22 9.06 -10.13
C TYR A 109 9.51 9.95 -11.36
N LEU A 110 8.64 10.91 -11.67
CA LEU A 110 8.90 12.07 -12.54
C LEU A 110 8.80 13.34 -11.68
#